data_AF-A0A430Q521-F1
#
_entry.id   AF-A0A430Q521-F1
#
_cell.length_a   1.000
_cell.length_b   1.000
_cell.length_c   1.000
_cell.angle_alpha   90.00
_cell.angle_beta   90.00
_cell.angle_gamma   90.00
#
_symmetry.space_group_name_H-M   'P 1'
#
loop_
_entity.id
_entity.type
_entity.pdbx_description
1 polymer ?
#
loop_
_entity_poly.entity_id
_entity_poly.type
_entity_poly.pdbx_seq_one_letter_code
_entity_poly.pdbx_strand_id
1 'polypeptide(L)'
;MILFLLILLLSISSGLGGQEEMAEFARTLLHHHNYVRQTRNECDYYWTTPSETKLEDLVSSSDHVIIWDDGLHVTAQQYAEQCENSPSRLNDRTTCRWKSVGQNIAQVHSVSYAIKVWRDGSRFYSFKNDKCGENHDCSMYKQVSLYL
;
A
#
# COMPACT_ATOMS: atom_id res chain seq x y z
N MET A 1 -50.43 -0.98 34.27
CA MET A 1 -49.25 -0.10 34.35
C MET A 1 -48.05 -0.94 33.95
N ILE A 2 -47.59 -0.73 32.72
CA ILE A 2 -46.69 -1.61 31.98
C ILE A 2 -45.27 -1.11 32.24
N LEU A 3 -44.44 -1.88 32.95
CA LEU A 3 -43.02 -1.60 33.05
C LEU A 3 -42.31 -2.39 31.93
N PHE A 4 -42.24 -1.76 30.75
CA PHE A 4 -41.43 -2.24 29.64
C PHE A 4 -39.95 -2.22 30.04
N LEU A 5 -39.41 -3.37 30.45
CA LEU A 5 -37.97 -3.64 30.37
C LEU A 5 -37.62 -3.84 28.89
N LEU A 6 -37.53 -2.72 28.16
CA LEU A 6 -36.85 -2.64 26.87
C LEU A 6 -35.36 -2.80 27.15
N ILE A 7 -34.92 -4.06 27.28
CA ILE A 7 -33.54 -4.41 26.99
C ILE A 7 -33.41 -4.25 25.47
N LEU A 8 -33.15 -3.02 25.05
CA LEU A 8 -32.54 -2.76 23.75
C LEU A 8 -31.15 -3.39 23.82
N LEU A 9 -31.07 -4.68 23.47
CA LEU A 9 -29.86 -5.25 22.90
C LEU A 9 -29.63 -4.52 21.58
N LEU A 10 -29.11 -3.29 21.67
CA LEU A 10 -28.24 -2.79 20.63
C LEU A 10 -27.00 -3.66 20.72
N SER A 11 -27.06 -4.82 20.07
CA SER A 11 -25.88 -5.39 19.45
C SER A 11 -25.38 -4.31 18.50
N ILE A 12 -24.49 -3.45 19.00
CA ILE A 12 -23.60 -2.64 18.18
C ILE A 12 -22.91 -3.67 17.32
N SER A 13 -23.33 -3.77 16.06
CA SER A 13 -22.72 -4.62 15.06
C SER A 13 -21.36 -4.01 14.72
N SER A 14 -20.39 -4.11 15.62
CA SER A 14 -18.98 -3.78 15.36
C SER A 14 -18.32 -4.77 14.40
N GLY A 15 -19.10 -5.61 13.69
CA GLY A 15 -18.62 -6.82 13.05
C GLY A 15 -18.60 -6.78 11.53
N LEU A 16 -19.73 -6.53 10.86
CA LEU A 16 -19.82 -6.78 9.42
C LEU A 16 -19.38 -5.59 8.54
N GLY A 17 -19.85 -4.37 8.84
CA GLY A 17 -19.57 -3.20 8.00
C GLY A 17 -18.09 -2.83 7.93
N GLY A 18 -17.39 -2.91 9.08
CA GLY A 18 -15.95 -2.65 9.14
C GLY A 18 -15.12 -3.75 8.46
N GLN A 19 -15.53 -5.01 8.54
CA GLN A 19 -14.81 -6.11 7.86
C GLN A 19 -14.94 -6.04 6.35
N GLU A 20 -16.13 -5.70 5.83
CA GLU A 20 -16.35 -5.53 4.41
C GLU A 20 -15.54 -4.36 3.83
N GLU A 21 -15.53 -3.22 4.53
CA GLU A 21 -14.75 -2.04 4.16
C GLU A 21 -13.23 -2.33 4.17
N MET A 22 -12.72 -3.03 5.20
CA MET A 22 -11.31 -3.43 5.24
C MET A 22 -10.93 -4.38 4.11
N ALA A 23 -11.80 -5.34 3.77
CA ALA A 23 -11.59 -6.23 2.64
C ALA A 23 -11.57 -5.46 1.30
N GLU A 24 -12.40 -4.42 1.16
CA GLU A 24 -12.38 -3.54 0.00
C GLU A 24 -11.09 -2.73 -0.10
N PHE A 25 -10.60 -2.16 1.00
CA PHE A 25 -9.33 -1.43 1.02
C PHE A 25 -8.14 -2.34 0.69
N ALA A 26 -8.06 -3.53 1.28
CA ALA A 26 -7.01 -4.49 0.99
C ALA A 26 -6.98 -4.87 -0.50
N ARG A 27 -8.16 -5.15 -1.08
CA ARG A 27 -8.30 -5.46 -2.51
C ARG A 27 -7.87 -4.30 -3.39
N THR A 28 -8.27 -3.07 -3.04
CA THR A 28 -7.94 -1.85 -3.77
C THR A 28 -6.43 -1.59 -3.76
N LEU A 29 -5.80 -1.67 -2.58
CA LEU A 29 -4.35 -1.54 -2.44
C LEU A 29 -3.61 -2.58 -3.28
N LEU A 30 -4.00 -3.85 -3.17
CA LEU A 30 -3.35 -4.95 -3.88
C LEU A 30 -3.48 -4.80 -5.39
N HIS A 31 -4.69 -4.47 -5.87
CA HIS A 31 -4.95 -4.23 -7.29
C HIS A 31 -4.06 -3.12 -7.84
N HIS A 32 -3.98 -1.98 -7.15
CA HIS A 32 -3.19 -0.84 -7.61
C HIS A 32 -1.68 -1.12 -7.62
N HIS A 33 -1.15 -1.81 -6.61
CA HIS A 33 0.26 -2.19 -6.61
C HIS A 33 0.59 -3.11 -7.79
N ASN A 34 -0.25 -4.12 -8.03
CA ASN A 34 -0.06 -5.04 -9.15
C ASN A 34 -0.21 -4.34 -10.50
N TYR A 35 -1.18 -3.44 -10.64
CA TYR A 35 -1.34 -2.62 -11.84
C TYR A 35 -0.08 -1.81 -12.14
N VAL A 36 0.44 -1.05 -11.17
CA VAL A 36 1.65 -0.24 -11.36
C VAL A 36 2.85 -1.10 -11.76
N ARG A 37 3.00 -2.28 -11.15
CA ARG A 37 4.09 -3.22 -11.47
C ARG A 37 3.99 -3.78 -12.89
N GLN A 38 2.78 -4.09 -13.34
CA GLN A 38 2.52 -4.63 -14.68
C GLN A 38 2.67 -3.57 -15.77
N THR A 39 2.23 -2.34 -15.52
CA THR A 39 2.24 -1.27 -16.52
C THR A 39 3.47 -0.36 -16.46
N ARG A 40 4.44 -0.63 -15.58
CA ARG A 40 5.65 0.22 -15.45
C ARG A 40 6.49 0.32 -16.72
N ASN A 41 6.35 -0.64 -17.63
CA ASN A 41 7.04 -0.67 -18.93
C ASN A 41 6.20 -0.07 -20.06
N GLU A 42 4.95 0.28 -19.80
CA GLU A 42 4.04 0.86 -20.79
C GLU A 42 4.18 2.38 -20.84
N CYS A 43 4.04 2.94 -22.04
CA CYS A 43 3.99 4.38 -22.26
C CYS A 43 2.65 4.94 -21.79
N ASP A 44 2.60 5.45 -20.56
CA ASP A 44 1.52 6.34 -20.11
C ASP A 44 2.03 7.78 -20.11
N TYR A 45 1.70 8.51 -21.19
CA TYR A 45 2.12 9.89 -21.43
C TYR A 45 1.86 10.83 -20.25
N TYR A 46 0.84 10.56 -19.42
CA TYR A 46 0.46 11.43 -18.31
C TYR A 46 1.11 11.06 -16.98
N TRP A 47 1.51 9.80 -16.81
CA TRP A 47 1.75 9.25 -15.48
C TRP A 47 3.09 8.54 -15.32
N THR A 48 3.71 7.99 -16.37
CA THR A 48 4.92 7.17 -16.20
C THR A 48 6.00 7.50 -17.23
N THR A 49 7.24 7.62 -16.75
CA THR A 49 8.41 7.35 -17.59
C THR A 49 8.55 5.83 -17.67
N PRO A 50 8.44 5.19 -18.84
CA PRO A 50 8.52 3.74 -18.94
C PRO A 50 9.87 3.23 -18.45
N SER A 51 9.86 2.13 -17.70
CA SER A 51 11.06 1.35 -17.44
C SER A 51 11.51 0.66 -18.73
N GLU A 52 12.79 0.71 -19.05
CA GLU A 52 13.37 -0.11 -20.13
C GLU A 52 13.53 -1.58 -19.66
N THR A 53 13.74 -1.79 -18.36
CA THR A 53 13.90 -3.12 -17.74
C THR A 53 12.54 -3.73 -17.45
N LYS A 54 12.25 -4.92 -17.98
CA LYS A 54 11.00 -5.63 -17.69
C LYS A 54 11.02 -6.11 -16.24
N LEU A 55 9.85 -6.21 -15.63
CA LEU A 55 9.77 -6.82 -14.29
C LEU A 55 10.28 -8.28 -14.31
N GLU A 56 10.11 -8.95 -15.44
CA GLU A 56 10.56 -10.33 -15.71
C GLU A 56 12.07 -10.50 -15.65
N ASP A 57 12.80 -9.42 -15.89
CA ASP A 57 14.25 -9.41 -15.81
C ASP A 57 14.74 -9.21 -14.37
N LEU A 58 13.89 -8.69 -13.46
CA LEU A 58 14.24 -8.39 -12.07
C LEU A 58 13.82 -9.46 -11.07
N VAL A 59 12.74 -10.18 -11.35
CA VAL A 59 12.18 -11.18 -10.44
C VAL A 59 11.72 -12.43 -11.19
N SER A 60 11.68 -13.56 -10.48
CA SER A 60 11.09 -14.80 -11.01
C SER A 60 9.66 -14.55 -11.50
N SER A 61 9.20 -15.30 -12.52
CA SER A 61 7.85 -15.16 -13.08
C SER A 61 6.73 -15.24 -12.02
N SER A 62 6.92 -16.00 -10.95
CA SER A 62 6.01 -16.11 -9.80
C SER A 62 5.90 -14.83 -8.94
N ASP A 63 6.87 -13.93 -9.00
CA ASP A 63 7.05 -12.83 -8.05
C ASP A 63 6.60 -11.47 -8.63
N HIS A 64 6.08 -11.47 -9.86
CA HIS A 64 5.56 -10.27 -10.54
C HIS A 64 4.33 -9.72 -9.86
N VAL A 65 3.45 -10.64 -9.47
CA VAL A 65 2.18 -10.37 -8.81
C VAL A 65 2.42 -10.48 -7.31
N ILE A 66 2.30 -9.36 -6.60
CA ILE A 66 2.29 -9.41 -5.14
C ILE A 66 0.94 -9.94 -4.65
N ILE A 67 0.99 -10.65 -3.54
CA ILE A 67 -0.17 -11.15 -2.80
C ILE A 67 -0.27 -10.44 -1.46
N TRP A 68 -1.48 -10.42 -0.90
CA TRP A 68 -1.69 -9.94 0.45
C TRP A 68 -1.04 -10.88 1.48
N ASP A 69 -0.42 -10.31 2.51
CA ASP A 69 0.16 -11.07 3.63
C ASP A 69 -0.43 -10.54 4.94
N ASP A 70 -1.20 -11.38 5.63
CA ASP A 70 -1.91 -10.99 6.85
C ASP A 70 -0.96 -10.62 7.99
N GLY A 71 0.25 -11.18 8.01
CA GLY A 71 1.27 -10.82 8.99
C GLY A 71 1.73 -9.39 8.80
N LEU A 72 2.01 -8.99 7.55
CA LEU A 72 2.35 -7.60 7.22
C LEU A 72 1.18 -6.64 7.49
N HIS A 73 -0.05 -7.05 7.20
CA HIS A 73 -1.25 -6.26 7.51
C HIS A 73 -1.39 -5.97 9.00
N VAL A 74 -1.31 -7.00 9.85
CA VAL A 74 -1.43 -6.84 11.31
C VAL A 74 -0.34 -5.91 11.83
N THR A 75 0.91 -6.09 11.39
CA THR A 75 2.02 -5.22 11.79
C THR A 75 1.82 -3.76 11.33
N ALA A 76 1.34 -3.55 10.10
CA ALA A 76 1.04 -2.22 9.58
C ALA A 76 -0.12 -1.55 10.33
N GLN A 77 -1.18 -2.30 10.64
CA GLN A 77 -2.35 -1.83 11.39
C GLN A 77 -1.96 -1.39 12.81
N GLN A 78 -1.18 -2.21 13.52
CA GLN A 78 -0.66 -1.88 14.85
C GLN A 78 0.22 -0.63 14.86
N TYR A 79 0.97 -0.38 13.79
CA TYR A 79 1.74 0.85 13.66
C TYR A 79 0.86 2.07 13.37
N ALA A 80 -0.10 1.93 12.46
CA ALA A 80 -1.04 3.00 12.11
C ALA A 80 -1.87 3.48 13.32
N GLU A 81 -2.20 2.58 14.24
CA GLU A 81 -2.91 2.90 15.49
C GLU A 81 -2.14 3.83 16.43
N GLN A 82 -0.81 3.93 16.27
CA GLN A 82 0.02 4.87 17.03
C GLN A 82 -0.16 6.32 16.53
N CYS A 83 -0.82 6.52 15.39
CA CYS A 83 -1.04 7.82 14.76
C CYS A 83 0.26 8.57 14.42
N GLU A 84 1.35 7.85 14.15
CA GLU A 84 2.65 8.41 13.78
C GLU A 84 2.77 8.60 12.27
N ASN A 85 3.15 9.81 11.83
CA ASN A 85 3.41 10.11 10.41
C ASN A 85 4.92 10.07 10.08
N SER A 86 5.58 9.02 10.55
CA SER A 86 6.99 8.74 10.24
C SER A 86 7.18 7.24 10.04
N PRO A 87 8.20 6.78 9.29
CA PRO A 87 8.47 5.35 9.16
C PRO A 87 8.78 4.69 10.51
N SER A 88 8.24 3.49 10.72
CA SER A 88 8.59 2.68 11.88
C SER A 88 10.05 2.22 11.82
N ARG A 89 10.61 1.84 12.96
CA ARG A 89 11.96 1.25 13.00
C ARG A 89 11.95 -0.07 12.25
N LEU A 90 13.09 -0.42 11.64
CA LEU A 90 13.22 -1.64 10.83
C LEU A 90 12.77 -2.91 11.57
N ASN A 91 13.13 -3.04 12.85
CA ASN A 91 12.79 -4.22 13.64
C ASN A 91 11.29 -4.31 13.98
N ASP A 92 10.62 -3.16 14.08
CA ASP A 92 9.20 -3.07 14.49
C ASP A 92 8.26 -3.47 13.35
N ARG A 93 8.75 -3.52 12.10
CA ARG A 93 7.98 -3.93 10.92
C ARG A 93 8.32 -5.33 10.40
N THR A 94 9.03 -6.13 11.19
CA THR A 94 9.33 -7.53 10.83
C THR A 94 8.19 -8.46 11.23
N THR A 95 8.12 -9.62 10.57
CA THR A 95 7.18 -10.69 10.92
C THR A 95 7.93 -12.01 11.13
N CYS A 96 7.19 -13.07 11.49
CA CYS A 96 7.75 -14.42 11.53
C CYS A 96 8.38 -14.82 10.18
N ARG A 97 7.72 -14.44 9.07
CA ARG A 97 8.14 -14.74 7.69
C ARG A 97 9.15 -13.73 7.14
N TRP A 98 8.97 -12.44 7.41
CA TRP A 98 9.72 -11.37 6.76
C TRP A 98 10.67 -10.68 7.75
N LYS A 99 11.98 -10.85 7.53
CA LYS A 99 13.04 -10.25 8.38
C LYS A 99 13.48 -8.86 7.92
N SER A 100 13.12 -8.48 6.71
CA SER A 100 13.29 -7.13 6.18
C SER A 100 12.03 -6.77 5.41
N VAL A 101 11.45 -5.62 5.75
CA VAL A 101 10.17 -5.14 5.22
C VAL A 101 10.33 -3.67 4.89
N GLY A 102 9.94 -3.27 3.68
CA GLY A 102 9.83 -1.86 3.27
C GLY A 102 8.52 -1.25 3.80
N GLN A 103 8.40 0.08 3.76
CA GLN A 103 7.20 0.74 4.29
C GLN A 103 6.91 2.02 3.52
N ASN A 104 5.66 2.15 3.07
CA ASN A 104 5.09 3.41 2.62
C ASN A 104 4.06 3.86 3.67
N ILE A 105 4.02 5.17 3.94
CA ILE A 105 3.06 5.80 4.86
C ILE A 105 2.41 6.98 4.13
N ALA A 106 1.15 7.23 4.45
CA ALA A 106 0.45 8.43 3.98
C ALA A 106 -0.54 8.90 5.07
N GLN A 107 -0.45 10.17 5.45
CA GLN A 107 -1.45 10.83 6.28
C GLN A 107 -2.43 11.60 5.39
N VAL A 108 -3.50 10.91 4.98
CA VAL A 108 -4.50 11.41 4.03
C VAL A 108 -5.90 10.96 4.44
N HIS A 109 -6.93 11.53 3.83
CA HIS A 109 -8.33 11.28 4.19
C HIS A 109 -8.93 10.01 3.54
N SER A 110 -8.21 9.30 2.68
CA SER A 110 -8.69 8.05 2.07
C SER A 110 -7.56 7.20 1.49
N VAL A 111 -7.80 5.88 1.37
CA VAL A 111 -6.89 4.92 0.73
C VAL A 111 -6.60 5.30 -0.73
N SER A 112 -7.60 5.78 -1.47
CA SER A 112 -7.42 6.23 -2.86
C SER A 112 -6.43 7.38 -2.97
N TYR A 113 -6.48 8.34 -2.03
CA TYR A 113 -5.48 9.42 -1.98
C TYR A 113 -4.08 8.91 -1.60
N ALA A 114 -3.97 7.91 -0.72
CA ALA A 114 -2.68 7.33 -0.36
C ALA A 114 -2.02 6.67 -1.58
N ILE A 115 -2.79 5.90 -2.34
CA ILE A 115 -2.34 5.27 -3.59
C ILE A 115 -1.88 6.32 -4.59
N LYS A 116 -2.62 7.43 -4.73
CA LYS A 116 -2.23 8.53 -5.62
C LYS A 116 -0.89 9.13 -5.20
N VAL A 117 -0.71 9.46 -3.92
CA VAL A 117 0.54 10.01 -3.39
C VAL A 117 1.71 9.06 -3.64
N TRP A 118 1.54 7.76 -3.36
CA TRP A 118 2.60 6.77 -3.57
C TRP A 118 2.96 6.58 -5.04
N ARG A 119 2.00 6.77 -5.95
CA ARG A 119 2.24 6.66 -7.39
C ARG A 119 2.85 7.92 -7.99
N ASP A 120 2.51 9.10 -7.50
CA ASP A 120 2.84 10.38 -8.18
C ASP A 120 4.35 10.61 -8.39
N GLY A 121 5.22 9.94 -7.62
CA GLY A 121 6.67 9.93 -7.84
C GLY A 121 7.09 9.40 -9.23
N SER A 122 6.25 8.62 -9.90
CA SER A 122 6.50 8.08 -11.25
C SER A 122 6.75 9.14 -12.31
N ARG A 123 6.15 10.32 -12.14
CA ARG A 123 6.28 11.44 -13.09
C ARG A 123 7.65 12.11 -13.04
N PHE A 124 8.35 11.92 -11.93
CA PHE A 124 9.65 12.54 -11.65
C PHE A 124 10.78 11.52 -11.66
N TYR A 125 10.45 10.23 -11.70
CA TYR A 125 11.41 9.16 -11.68
C TYR A 125 11.84 8.75 -13.09
N SER A 126 13.14 8.61 -13.31
CA SER A 126 13.72 8.09 -14.54
C SER A 126 14.43 6.77 -14.29
N PHE A 127 13.88 5.69 -14.83
CA PHE A 127 14.48 4.36 -14.79
C PHE A 127 15.84 4.29 -15.50
N LYS A 128 16.04 5.12 -16.54
CA LYS A 128 17.25 5.13 -17.36
C LYS A 128 18.51 5.51 -16.58
N ASN A 129 18.39 6.39 -15.59
CA ASN A 129 19.53 6.89 -14.83
C ASN A 129 19.40 6.68 -13.32
N ASP A 130 18.35 5.97 -12.87
CA ASP A 130 18.00 5.79 -11.45
C ASP A 130 17.99 7.14 -10.69
N LYS A 131 17.31 8.14 -11.26
CA LYS A 131 17.18 9.46 -10.64
C LYS A 131 15.74 9.86 -10.46
N CYS A 132 15.47 10.43 -9.29
CA CYS A 132 14.31 11.27 -9.06
C CYS A 132 14.66 12.71 -9.45
N GLY A 133 13.70 13.44 -10.03
CA GLY A 133 13.83 14.85 -10.32
C GLY A 133 14.14 15.68 -9.07
N GLU A 134 14.84 16.80 -9.25
CA GLU A 134 15.20 17.68 -8.15
C GLU A 134 13.97 18.16 -7.38
N ASN A 135 14.06 18.19 -6.05
CA ASN A 135 12.98 18.58 -5.13
C ASN A 135 11.73 17.67 -5.14
N HIS A 136 11.84 16.46 -5.70
CA HIS A 136 10.78 15.45 -5.66
C HIS A 136 11.18 14.25 -4.80
N ASP A 137 10.18 13.54 -4.27
CA ASP A 137 10.36 12.26 -3.59
C ASP A 137 9.76 11.14 -4.44
N CYS A 138 10.60 10.20 -4.86
CA CYS A 138 10.22 9.04 -5.64
C CYS A 138 10.29 7.74 -4.82
N SER A 139 10.67 7.79 -3.54
CA SER A 139 10.92 6.61 -2.70
C SER A 139 9.69 5.70 -2.60
N MET A 140 8.51 6.30 -2.42
CA MET A 140 7.25 5.56 -2.34
C MET A 140 6.91 4.87 -3.66
N TYR A 141 7.12 5.56 -4.79
CA TYR A 141 6.89 4.99 -6.13
C TYR A 141 7.88 3.87 -6.43
N LYS A 142 9.17 4.07 -6.11
CA LYS A 142 10.22 3.05 -6.20
C LYS A 142 9.83 1.78 -5.44
N GLN A 143 9.28 1.92 -4.24
CA GLN A 143 8.79 0.79 -3.45
C GLN A 143 7.58 0.09 -4.09
N VAL A 144 6.59 0.83 -4.61
CA VAL A 144 5.40 0.25 -5.28
C VAL A 144 5.80 -0.49 -6.57
N SER A 145 6.69 0.09 -7.36
CA SER A 145 7.13 -0.43 -8.67
C SER A 145 8.18 -1.55 -8.60
N LEU A 146 8.62 -1.90 -7.38
CA LEU A 146 9.74 -2.82 -7.10
C LEU A 146 11.03 -2.41 -7.81
N TYR A 147 11.42 -1.16 -7.59
CA TYR A 147 12.72 -0.66 -7.98
C TYR A 147 13.35 -0.10 -6.71
N LEU A 148 14.04 -0.94 -5.94
CA LEU A 148 14.74 -0.57 -4.72
C LEU A 148 16.21 -0.29 -5.02
#